data_AF-A0A7J2R5Y4-F1
#
_entry.id   AF-A0A7J2R5Y4-F1
#
_cell.length_a   1.000
_cell.length_b   1.000
_cell.length_c   1.000
_cell.angle_alpha   90.00
_cell.angle_beta   90.00
_cell.angle_gamma   90.00
#
_symmetry.space_group_name_H-M   'P 1'
#
loop_
_entity.id
_entity.type
_entity.pdbx_description
1 polymer ?
#
loop_
_entity_poly.entity_id
_entity_poly.type
_entity_poly.pdbx_seq_one_letter_code
_entity_poly.pdbx_strand_id
1 'polypeptide(L)'
;MPKTHPRYQSLKYRHKIIESMKNLVVAEAGLIAHGRGECFDYILGEKTTQQAKKAIKAAVAALLIAEKPVISVNGNVAALVPDELVSLGKAVNVPLEINLFYEKKGRIRAIKRVLQKAGAIDIHGVDASKMVELEGLESNRRKVELIANADLVMVPLEDGDRTEALKKLNKTVIAVDLNPLSRTALWADVTIVDNIIRTMPEMIRIAQKLKKLNKEQLRDIFDNFDNKKNIQDTLDLIIKYIKNLKEEAFEILGK
;
A
#
# COMPACT_ATOMS: atom_id res chain seq x y z
N MET A 1 -19.37 -5.45 19.32
CA MET A 1 -18.76 -6.80 19.32
C MET A 1 -17.61 -6.83 20.33
N PRO A 2 -17.42 -7.92 21.08
CA PRO A 2 -16.35 -8.01 22.08
C PRO A 2 -14.97 -7.85 21.44
N LYS A 3 -14.08 -7.06 22.07
CA LYS A 3 -12.68 -6.90 21.64
C LYS A 3 -11.89 -8.22 21.72
N THR A 4 -12.38 -9.18 22.50
CA THR A 4 -11.82 -10.54 22.67
C THR A 4 -12.16 -11.49 21.54
N HIS A 5 -13.05 -11.11 20.61
CA HIS A 5 -13.39 -11.97 19.49
C HIS A 5 -12.15 -12.16 18.57
N PRO A 6 -11.78 -13.40 18.20
CA PRO A 6 -10.56 -13.68 17.45
C PRO A 6 -10.47 -12.91 16.12
N ARG A 7 -11.62 -12.65 15.49
CA ARG A 7 -11.72 -11.85 14.24
C ARG A 7 -12.09 -10.38 14.44
N TYR A 8 -11.89 -9.82 15.64
CA TYR A 8 -12.31 -8.44 15.93
C TYR A 8 -11.74 -7.43 14.93
N GLN A 9 -10.45 -7.55 14.60
CA GLN A 9 -9.80 -6.63 13.66
C GLN A 9 -10.37 -6.76 12.25
N SER A 10 -10.42 -7.97 11.67
CA SER A 10 -11.00 -8.19 10.34
C SER A 10 -12.41 -7.60 10.21
N LEU A 11 -13.30 -7.90 11.17
CA LEU A 11 -14.69 -7.40 11.13
C LEU A 11 -14.78 -5.88 11.29
N LYS A 12 -13.93 -5.28 12.13
CA LYS A 12 -13.84 -3.81 12.27
C LYS A 12 -13.50 -3.15 10.93
N TYR A 13 -12.51 -3.67 10.20
CA TYR A 13 -12.09 -3.09 8.93
C TYR A 13 -13.08 -3.35 7.79
N ARG A 14 -13.79 -4.48 7.79
CA ARG A 14 -14.93 -4.70 6.89
C ARG A 14 -16.00 -3.64 7.06
N HIS A 15 -16.42 -3.35 8.29
CA HIS A 15 -17.39 -2.28 8.55
C HIS A 15 -16.87 -0.92 8.08
N LYS A 16 -15.59 -0.60 8.35
CA LYS A 16 -14.96 0.65 7.92
C LYS A 16 -14.99 0.82 6.40
N ILE A 17 -14.68 -0.23 5.64
CA ILE A 17 -14.74 -0.23 4.16
C ILE A 17 -16.17 -0.08 3.66
N ILE A 18 -17.13 -0.80 4.25
CA ILE A 18 -18.56 -0.73 3.87
C ILE A 18 -19.11 0.68 4.09
N GLU A 19 -18.86 1.28 5.26
CA GLU A 19 -19.26 2.66 5.55
C GLU A 19 -18.59 3.67 4.61
N SER A 20 -17.31 3.47 4.31
CA SER A 20 -16.56 4.33 3.39
C SER A 20 -17.10 4.26 1.96
N MET A 21 -17.62 3.10 1.52
CA MET A 21 -18.31 2.99 0.24
C MET A 21 -19.63 3.76 0.24
N LYS A 22 -20.43 3.62 1.31
CA LYS A 22 -21.69 4.39 1.48
C LYS A 22 -21.43 5.91 1.46
N ASN A 23 -20.28 6.33 1.96
CA ASN A 23 -19.85 7.73 2.00
C ASN A 23 -19.04 8.19 0.77
N LEU A 24 -19.10 7.44 -0.35
CA LEU A 24 -18.44 7.72 -1.64
C LEU A 24 -16.90 7.65 -1.65
N VAL A 25 -16.25 7.36 -0.53
CA VAL A 25 -14.78 7.25 -0.42
C VAL A 25 -14.27 6.03 -1.20
N VAL A 26 -14.95 4.89 -1.05
CA VAL A 26 -14.59 3.61 -1.66
C VAL A 26 -15.53 3.28 -2.83
N ALA A 27 -15.01 2.68 -3.89
CA ALA A 27 -15.83 2.13 -4.99
C ALA A 27 -16.30 0.71 -4.65
N GLU A 28 -17.36 0.21 -5.30
CA GLU A 28 -17.84 -1.17 -5.10
C GLU A 28 -16.74 -2.20 -5.38
N ALA A 29 -15.96 -2.00 -6.45
CA ALA A 29 -14.78 -2.81 -6.75
C ALA A 29 -13.72 -2.80 -5.62
N GLY A 30 -13.70 -1.75 -4.80
CA GLY A 30 -12.85 -1.65 -3.63
C GLY A 30 -13.23 -2.62 -2.50
N LEU A 31 -14.51 -3.00 -2.37
CA LEU A 31 -14.94 -4.05 -1.44
C LEU A 31 -14.42 -5.41 -1.88
N ILE A 32 -14.53 -5.69 -3.18
CA ILE A 32 -14.03 -6.93 -3.78
C ILE A 32 -12.51 -7.01 -3.62
N ALA A 33 -11.79 -5.90 -3.88
CA ALA A 33 -10.35 -5.82 -3.68
C ALA A 33 -9.96 -6.05 -2.21
N HIS A 34 -10.74 -5.54 -1.25
CA HIS A 34 -10.52 -5.80 0.16
C HIS A 34 -10.65 -7.29 0.50
N GLY A 35 -11.70 -7.96 0.00
CA GLY A 35 -11.89 -9.40 0.21
C GLY A 35 -10.77 -10.26 -0.39
N ARG A 36 -10.23 -9.88 -1.57
CA ARG A 36 -9.03 -10.54 -2.13
C ARG A 36 -7.83 -10.39 -1.18
N GLY A 37 -7.63 -9.18 -0.65
CA GLY A 37 -6.59 -8.92 0.35
C GLY A 37 -6.77 -9.80 1.58
N GLU A 38 -7.98 -9.86 2.16
CA GLU A 38 -8.25 -10.73 3.31
C GLU A 38 -7.91 -12.20 3.03
N CYS A 39 -8.23 -12.72 1.85
CA CYS A 39 -7.86 -14.09 1.47
C CYS A 39 -6.35 -14.34 1.55
N PHE A 40 -5.53 -13.43 1.00
CA PHE A 40 -4.07 -13.54 1.11
C PHE A 40 -3.58 -13.31 2.54
N ASP A 41 -4.22 -12.44 3.31
CA ASP A 41 -3.87 -12.22 4.72
C ASP A 41 -4.09 -13.50 5.55
N TYR A 42 -5.17 -14.25 5.30
CA TYR A 42 -5.38 -15.58 5.86
C TYR A 42 -4.25 -16.54 5.50
N ILE A 43 -3.84 -16.57 4.22
CA ILE A 43 -2.75 -17.43 3.73
C ILE A 43 -1.39 -17.03 4.31
N LEU A 44 -1.21 -15.79 4.74
CA LEU A 44 0.01 -15.28 5.37
C LEU A 44 -0.04 -15.39 6.91
N GLY A 45 -1.15 -15.86 7.48
CA GLY A 45 -1.35 -16.02 8.92
C GLY A 45 -1.56 -14.70 9.66
N GLU A 46 -2.14 -13.69 8.99
CA GLU A 46 -2.58 -12.39 9.54
C GLU A 46 -1.52 -11.63 10.36
N LYS A 47 -0.25 -11.76 9.98
CA LYS A 47 0.89 -11.16 10.68
C LYS A 47 1.90 -10.55 9.72
N THR A 48 2.62 -9.53 10.20
CA THR A 48 3.76 -8.97 9.47
C THR A 48 4.94 -9.95 9.50
N THR A 49 5.29 -10.48 8.32
CA THR A 49 6.37 -11.47 8.14
C THR A 49 7.76 -10.82 8.19
N GLN A 50 8.82 -11.62 8.22
CA GLN A 50 10.19 -11.08 8.17
C GLN A 50 10.52 -10.48 6.79
N GLN A 51 9.99 -11.07 5.73
CA GLN A 51 10.08 -10.58 4.35
C GLN A 51 9.42 -9.20 4.23
N ALA A 52 8.22 -9.04 4.78
CA ALA A 52 7.54 -7.75 4.84
C ALA A 52 8.36 -6.70 5.61
N LYS A 53 8.99 -7.06 6.75
CA LYS A 53 9.84 -6.14 7.52
C LYS A 53 11.08 -5.70 6.74
N LYS A 54 11.71 -6.60 5.97
CA LYS A 54 12.83 -6.27 5.09
C LYS A 54 12.39 -5.26 4.02
N ALA A 55 11.27 -5.53 3.35
CA ALA A 55 10.70 -4.63 2.34
C ALA A 55 10.30 -3.27 2.93
N ILE A 56 9.70 -3.23 4.12
CA ILE A 56 9.38 -1.98 4.83
C ILE A 56 10.64 -1.15 5.07
N LYS A 57 11.74 -1.79 5.50
CA LYS A 57 13.01 -1.09 5.75
C LYS A 57 13.57 -0.47 4.46
N ALA A 58 13.57 -1.23 3.36
CA ALA A 58 14.02 -0.76 2.04
C ALA A 58 13.14 0.36 1.50
N ALA A 59 11.82 0.21 1.59
CA ALA A 59 10.83 1.20 1.15
C ALA A 59 11.00 2.54 1.87
N VAL A 60 11.16 2.51 3.20
CA VAL A 60 11.35 3.74 3.99
C VAL A 60 12.69 4.39 3.69
N ALA A 61 13.76 3.59 3.49
CA ALA A 61 15.05 4.13 3.09
C ALA A 61 14.95 4.85 1.73
N ALA A 62 14.29 4.24 0.75
CA ALA A 62 14.04 4.82 -0.57
C ALA A 62 13.25 6.14 -0.50
N LEU A 63 12.18 6.17 0.30
CA LEU A 63 11.37 7.39 0.52
C LEU A 63 12.19 8.54 1.11
N LEU A 64 13.12 8.24 2.04
CA LEU A 64 13.93 9.26 2.71
C LEU A 64 15.06 9.83 1.84
N ILE A 65 15.47 9.15 0.77
CA ILE A 65 16.57 9.59 -0.12
C ILE A 65 16.10 10.15 -1.45
N ALA A 66 14.86 9.89 -1.85
CA ALA A 66 14.25 10.36 -3.09
C ALA A 66 14.14 11.90 -3.12
N GLU A 67 14.23 12.47 -4.32
CA GLU A 67 14.20 13.92 -4.52
C GLU A 67 12.77 14.45 -4.71
N LYS A 68 11.92 13.69 -5.42
CA LYS A 68 10.52 14.02 -5.71
C LYS A 68 9.59 12.83 -5.40
N PRO A 69 9.64 12.25 -4.19
CA PRO A 69 8.76 11.14 -3.84
C PRO A 69 7.30 11.59 -3.78
N VAL A 70 6.38 10.68 -4.10
CA VAL A 70 4.92 10.89 -3.92
C VAL A 70 4.27 9.64 -3.36
N ILE A 71 3.37 9.80 -2.37
CA ILE A 71 2.50 8.70 -1.91
C ILE A 71 1.14 8.84 -2.60
N SER A 72 0.80 7.86 -3.44
CA SER A 72 -0.50 7.80 -4.10
C SER A 72 -1.57 7.34 -3.14
N VAL A 73 -2.73 7.99 -3.18
CA VAL A 73 -3.88 7.71 -2.30
C VAL A 73 -5.10 7.32 -3.12
N ASN A 74 -5.64 6.13 -2.85
CA ASN A 74 -6.92 5.69 -3.38
C ASN A 74 -7.98 5.58 -2.27
N GLY A 75 -9.21 5.24 -2.66
CA GLY A 75 -10.34 5.13 -1.74
C GLY A 75 -10.13 4.12 -0.61
N ASN A 76 -9.57 2.94 -0.90
CA ASN A 76 -9.34 1.91 0.12
C ASN A 76 -8.29 2.36 1.14
N VAL A 77 -7.22 3.00 0.68
CA VAL A 77 -6.15 3.52 1.54
C VAL A 77 -6.69 4.60 2.47
N ALA A 78 -7.41 5.59 1.93
CA ALA A 78 -8.02 6.66 2.70
C ALA A 78 -9.09 6.14 3.68
N ALA A 79 -9.80 5.06 3.34
CA ALA A 79 -10.76 4.44 4.23
C ALA A 79 -10.07 3.68 5.38
N LEU A 80 -9.02 2.92 5.11
CA LEU A 80 -8.43 2.01 6.09
C LEU A 80 -7.50 2.72 7.07
N VAL A 81 -6.61 3.56 6.57
CA VAL A 81 -5.44 4.09 7.32
C VAL A 81 -5.20 5.58 7.11
N PRO A 82 -6.23 6.47 7.19
CA PRO A 82 -6.04 7.88 6.88
C PRO A 82 -5.05 8.57 7.83
N ASP A 83 -5.11 8.28 9.13
CA ASP A 83 -4.26 8.90 10.15
C ASP A 83 -2.80 8.46 9.98
N GLU A 84 -2.57 7.16 9.76
CA GLU A 84 -1.23 6.62 9.54
C GLU A 84 -0.65 7.08 8.20
N LEU A 85 -1.47 7.22 7.15
CA LEU A 85 -1.02 7.72 5.85
C LEU A 85 -0.49 9.16 5.96
N VAL A 86 -1.24 10.04 6.64
CA VAL A 86 -0.81 11.42 6.88
C VAL A 86 0.43 11.46 7.77
N SER A 87 0.46 10.62 8.81
CA SER A 87 1.60 10.52 9.71
C SER A 87 2.85 10.02 9.00
N LEU A 88 2.73 9.06 8.09
CA LEU A 88 3.84 8.58 7.26
C LEU A 88 4.31 9.70 6.32
N GLY A 89 3.42 10.36 5.59
CA GLY A 89 3.77 11.49 4.72
C GLY A 89 4.57 12.57 5.46
N LYS A 90 4.14 12.95 6.67
CA LYS A 90 4.89 13.87 7.54
C LYS A 90 6.22 13.27 8.02
N ALA A 91 6.21 11.98 8.39
CA ALA A 91 7.40 11.30 8.87
C ALA A 91 8.48 11.19 7.80
N VAL A 92 8.15 11.02 6.52
CA VAL A 92 9.16 10.96 5.44
C VAL A 92 9.25 12.26 4.62
N ASN A 93 8.49 13.29 4.98
CA ASN A 93 8.35 14.56 4.23
C ASN A 93 7.96 14.34 2.75
N VAL A 94 6.94 13.51 2.53
CA VAL A 94 6.45 13.11 1.21
C VAL A 94 5.00 13.56 1.02
N PRO A 95 4.68 14.27 -0.09
CA PRO A 95 3.33 14.71 -0.38
C PRO A 95 2.38 13.55 -0.70
N LEU A 96 1.09 13.79 -0.47
CA LEU A 96 0.01 12.86 -0.79
C LEU A 96 -0.69 13.31 -2.07
N GLU A 97 -0.89 12.40 -3.02
CA GLU A 97 -1.66 12.66 -4.24
C GLU A 97 -2.84 11.68 -4.36
N ILE A 98 -4.06 12.21 -4.47
CA ILE A 98 -5.25 11.40 -4.73
C ILE A 98 -5.23 10.97 -6.21
N ASN A 99 -5.28 9.65 -6.46
CA ASN A 99 -5.39 9.11 -7.81
C ASN A 99 -6.31 7.88 -7.82
N LEU A 100 -7.27 7.87 -8.75
CA LEU A 100 -8.40 6.93 -8.72
C LEU A 100 -8.60 6.26 -10.07
N PHE A 101 -8.90 4.96 -10.05
CA PHE A 101 -9.33 4.24 -11.25
C PHE A 101 -10.77 4.60 -11.62
N TYR A 102 -11.68 4.36 -10.67
CA TYR A 102 -13.09 4.68 -10.82
C TYR A 102 -13.31 6.09 -10.30
N GLU A 103 -13.46 7.04 -11.20
CA GLU A 103 -13.94 8.37 -10.83
C GLU A 103 -15.46 8.34 -10.66
N LYS A 104 -15.95 9.01 -9.62
CA LYS A 104 -17.37 9.31 -9.43
C LYS A 104 -17.46 10.72 -8.90
N LYS A 105 -18.41 11.50 -9.39
CA LYS A 105 -18.63 12.88 -8.93
C LYS A 105 -18.71 12.88 -7.39
N GLY A 106 -17.85 13.70 -6.77
CA GLY A 106 -17.76 13.83 -5.31
C GLY A 106 -16.80 12.87 -4.60
N ARG A 107 -16.27 11.82 -5.25
CA ARG A 107 -15.34 10.85 -4.62
C ARG A 107 -14.02 11.50 -4.19
N ILE A 108 -13.38 12.26 -5.08
CA ILE A 108 -12.16 13.03 -4.75
C ILE A 108 -12.41 13.95 -3.56
N ARG A 109 -13.56 14.63 -3.51
CA ARG A 109 -13.95 15.50 -2.39
C ARG A 109 -14.16 14.72 -1.09
N ALA A 110 -14.77 13.53 -1.16
CA ALA A 110 -14.96 12.66 -0.01
C ALA A 110 -13.62 12.18 0.56
N ILE A 111 -12.70 11.72 -0.30
CA ILE A 111 -11.35 11.31 0.09
C ILE A 111 -10.58 12.50 0.68
N LYS A 112 -10.59 13.66 0.02
CA LYS A 112 -9.95 14.89 0.52
C LYS A 112 -10.42 15.23 1.94
N ARG A 113 -11.73 15.17 2.20
CA ARG A 113 -12.28 15.44 3.55
C ARG A 113 -11.78 14.44 4.59
N VAL A 114 -11.66 13.16 4.24
CA VAL A 114 -11.12 12.13 5.14
C VAL A 114 -9.66 12.43 5.49
N LEU A 115 -8.84 12.76 4.49
CA LEU A 115 -7.43 13.12 4.71
C LEU A 115 -7.28 14.41 5.52
N GLN A 116 -8.11 15.43 5.25
CA GLN A 116 -8.10 16.69 6.02
C GLN A 116 -8.47 16.46 7.48
N LYS A 117 -9.45 15.59 7.76
CA LYS A 117 -9.80 15.18 9.14
C LYS A 117 -8.66 14.46 9.85
N ALA A 118 -7.85 13.70 9.10
CA ALA A 118 -6.61 13.08 9.59
C ALA A 118 -5.43 14.08 9.69
N GLY A 119 -5.66 15.36 9.39
CA GLY A 119 -4.66 16.43 9.52
C GLY A 119 -3.72 16.59 8.32
N ALA A 120 -4.12 16.12 7.14
CA ALA A 120 -3.44 16.47 5.88
C ALA A 120 -3.74 17.92 5.51
N ILE A 121 -2.69 18.69 5.23
CA ILE A 121 -2.80 20.10 4.82
C ILE A 121 -2.63 20.20 3.31
N ASP A 122 -1.57 19.58 2.79
CA ASP A 122 -1.24 19.60 1.37
C ASP A 122 -1.66 18.28 0.71
N ILE A 123 -2.69 18.34 -0.13
CA ILE A 123 -3.28 17.19 -0.82
C ILE A 123 -3.38 17.52 -2.30
N HIS A 124 -2.60 16.79 -3.09
CA HIS A 124 -2.55 16.89 -4.54
C HIS A 124 -3.57 15.95 -5.20
N GLY A 125 -3.74 16.07 -6.50
CA GLY A 125 -4.65 15.23 -7.26
C GLY A 125 -6.12 15.64 -7.10
N VAL A 126 -6.37 16.91 -6.78
CA VAL A 126 -7.72 17.45 -6.51
C VAL A 126 -8.18 18.51 -7.50
N ASP A 127 -7.25 19.25 -8.09
CA ASP A 127 -7.52 20.35 -9.01
C ASP A 127 -7.28 19.88 -10.44
N ALA A 128 -8.36 19.77 -11.21
CA ALA A 128 -8.31 19.30 -12.59
C ALA A 128 -7.43 20.17 -13.50
N SER A 129 -7.24 21.46 -13.17
CA SER A 129 -6.41 22.37 -13.97
C SER A 129 -4.91 22.11 -13.83
N LYS A 130 -4.49 21.40 -12.78
CA LYS A 130 -3.10 21.02 -12.52
C LYS A 130 -2.75 19.62 -13.00
N MET A 131 -3.75 18.88 -13.50
CA MET A 131 -3.56 17.50 -13.94
C MET A 131 -2.92 17.44 -15.32
N VAL A 132 -1.98 16.53 -15.48
CA VAL A 132 -1.42 16.12 -16.75
C VAL A 132 -1.70 14.65 -16.99
N GLU A 133 -1.62 14.20 -18.24
CA GLU A 133 -1.80 12.79 -18.58
C GLU A 133 -0.46 12.07 -18.68
N LEU A 134 -0.31 10.96 -17.96
CA LEU A 134 0.78 10.02 -18.13
C LEU A 134 0.57 9.20 -19.40
N GLU A 135 1.61 9.11 -20.21
CA GLU A 135 1.63 8.22 -21.36
C GLU A 135 1.59 6.74 -20.93
N GLY A 136 1.07 5.88 -21.82
CA GLY A 136 1.03 4.43 -21.61
C GLY A 136 -0.08 3.93 -20.67
N LEU A 137 -1.03 4.80 -20.28
CA LEU A 137 -2.20 4.43 -19.49
C LEU A 137 -3.50 4.91 -20.14
N GLU A 138 -4.45 4.00 -20.34
CA GLU A 138 -5.78 4.34 -20.86
C GLU A 138 -6.75 4.76 -19.74
N SER A 139 -6.60 4.19 -18.55
CA SER A 139 -7.49 4.44 -17.42
C SER A 139 -7.43 5.89 -16.91
N ASN A 140 -8.42 6.32 -16.12
CA ASN A 140 -8.40 7.65 -15.47
C ASN A 140 -7.18 7.87 -14.57
N ARG A 141 -6.51 6.80 -14.13
CA ARG A 141 -5.29 6.92 -13.34
C ARG A 141 -4.13 7.58 -14.08
N ARG A 142 -4.23 7.73 -15.41
CA ARG A 142 -3.28 8.50 -16.20
C ARG A 142 -3.23 9.97 -15.79
N LYS A 143 -4.34 10.53 -15.27
CA LYS A 143 -4.41 11.92 -14.81
C LYS A 143 -3.72 12.05 -13.46
N VAL A 144 -2.64 12.83 -13.43
CA VAL A 144 -1.78 13.00 -12.25
C VAL A 144 -1.31 14.44 -12.11
N GLU A 145 -0.85 14.81 -10.92
CA GLU A 145 -0.28 16.14 -10.64
C GLU A 145 1.24 16.04 -10.40
N LEU A 146 1.66 15.65 -9.19
CA LEU A 146 3.06 15.49 -8.83
C LEU A 146 3.68 14.20 -9.36
N ILE A 147 2.88 13.13 -9.47
CA ILE A 147 3.36 11.82 -9.95
C ILE A 147 3.99 11.91 -11.35
N ALA A 148 3.57 12.87 -12.18
CA ALA A 148 4.19 13.15 -13.48
C ALA A 148 5.71 13.34 -13.39
N ASN A 149 6.15 14.14 -12.42
CA ASN A 149 7.55 14.51 -12.23
C ASN A 149 8.24 13.75 -11.09
N ALA A 150 7.56 12.80 -10.47
CA ALA A 150 8.11 12.01 -9.37
C ALA A 150 9.22 11.07 -9.84
N ASP A 151 10.29 10.98 -9.06
CA ASP A 151 11.34 9.96 -9.19
C ASP A 151 10.95 8.65 -8.49
N LEU A 152 10.16 8.75 -7.41
CA LEU A 152 9.64 7.63 -6.65
C LEU A 152 8.14 7.77 -6.37
N VAL A 153 7.39 6.69 -6.55
CA VAL A 153 5.95 6.64 -6.24
C VAL A 153 5.63 5.44 -5.36
N MET A 154 5.02 5.69 -4.20
CA MET A 154 4.42 4.63 -3.38
C MET A 154 2.95 4.43 -3.79
N VAL A 155 2.61 3.21 -4.18
CA VAL A 155 1.27 2.84 -4.71
C VAL A 155 0.64 1.70 -3.90
N PRO A 156 0.06 1.99 -2.73
CA PRO A 156 -0.59 0.97 -1.92
C PRO A 156 -1.93 0.53 -2.54
N LEU A 157 -2.19 -0.79 -2.58
CA LEU A 157 -3.43 -1.39 -3.10
C LEU A 157 -3.73 -0.94 -4.55
N GLU A 158 -2.76 -1.14 -5.44
CA GLU A 158 -2.72 -0.61 -6.81
C GLU A 158 -3.04 -1.67 -7.88
N ASP A 159 -3.48 -1.20 -9.05
CA ASP A 159 -3.62 -1.99 -10.27
C ASP A 159 -2.27 -2.21 -11.00
N GLY A 160 -2.14 -3.38 -11.62
CA GLY A 160 -0.94 -3.81 -12.33
C GLY A 160 -0.54 -2.89 -13.48
N ASP A 161 -1.49 -2.47 -14.31
CA ASP A 161 -1.20 -1.66 -15.50
C ASP A 161 -0.53 -0.33 -15.14
N ARG A 162 -0.97 0.29 -14.04
CA ARG A 162 -0.38 1.55 -13.56
C ARG A 162 1.03 1.34 -13.07
N THR A 163 1.27 0.27 -12.31
CA THR A 163 2.61 -0.03 -11.79
C THR A 163 3.58 -0.24 -12.96
N GLU A 164 3.18 -1.03 -13.96
CA GLU A 164 3.97 -1.25 -15.17
C GLU A 164 4.26 0.04 -15.94
N ALA A 165 3.26 0.92 -16.12
CA ALA A 165 3.47 2.20 -16.80
C ALA A 165 4.44 3.12 -16.04
N LEU A 166 4.32 3.22 -14.71
CA LEU A 166 5.25 4.01 -13.89
C LEU A 166 6.68 3.47 -14.02
N LYS A 167 6.85 2.14 -14.07
CA LYS A 167 8.15 1.49 -14.29
C LYS A 167 8.72 1.79 -15.68
N LYS A 168 7.90 1.75 -16.74
CA LYS A 168 8.32 2.14 -18.11
C LYS A 168 8.76 3.61 -18.19
N LEU A 169 8.27 4.46 -17.30
CA LEU A 169 8.70 5.85 -17.13
C LEU A 169 9.90 6.01 -16.19
N ASN A 170 10.63 4.92 -15.91
CA ASN A 170 11.83 4.88 -15.06
C ASN A 170 11.62 5.39 -13.63
N LYS A 171 10.38 5.34 -13.12
CA LYS A 171 10.10 5.69 -11.73
C LYS A 171 10.44 4.51 -10.83
N THR A 172 10.96 4.80 -9.64
CA THR A 172 11.02 3.81 -8.55
C THR A 172 9.62 3.63 -7.99
N VAL A 173 9.15 2.38 -7.87
CA VAL A 173 7.80 2.07 -7.39
C VAL A 173 7.86 1.21 -6.14
N ILE A 174 7.19 1.68 -5.09
CA ILE A 174 6.99 0.93 -3.84
C ILE A 174 5.53 0.49 -3.78
N ALA A 175 5.28 -0.81 -3.71
CA ALA A 175 3.94 -1.38 -3.58
C ALA A 175 3.68 -1.88 -2.16
N VAL A 176 2.42 -1.74 -1.71
CA VAL A 176 1.88 -2.49 -0.57
C VAL A 176 0.73 -3.33 -1.11
N ASP A 177 0.94 -4.64 -1.20
CA ASP A 177 -0.01 -5.59 -1.77
C ASP A 177 0.13 -6.95 -1.08
N LEU A 178 -0.98 -7.48 -0.57
CA LEU A 178 -1.01 -8.78 0.09
C LEU A 178 -0.83 -9.95 -0.90
N ASN A 179 -1.07 -9.73 -2.19
CA ASN A 179 -0.85 -10.74 -3.21
C ASN A 179 0.58 -10.64 -3.79
N PRO A 180 1.51 -11.56 -3.44
CA PRO A 180 2.88 -11.54 -3.97
C PRO A 180 2.97 -11.87 -5.48
N LEU A 181 1.88 -12.34 -6.08
CA LEU A 181 1.80 -12.73 -7.50
C LEU A 181 1.04 -11.71 -8.35
N SER A 182 0.60 -10.59 -7.77
CA SER A 182 -0.08 -9.56 -8.55
C SER A 182 0.90 -8.92 -9.54
N ARG A 183 0.38 -8.42 -10.67
CA ARG A 183 1.19 -7.65 -11.62
C ARG A 183 1.89 -6.47 -10.93
N THR A 184 1.20 -5.79 -10.01
CA THR A 184 1.76 -4.74 -9.15
C THR A 184 2.97 -5.25 -8.36
N ALA A 185 2.82 -6.36 -7.64
CA ALA A 185 3.86 -6.96 -6.82
C ALA A 185 5.10 -7.38 -7.62
N LEU A 186 4.90 -7.85 -8.86
CA LEU A 186 5.98 -8.34 -9.72
C LEU A 186 6.74 -7.20 -10.44
N TRP A 187 6.08 -6.08 -10.74
CA TRP A 187 6.70 -4.94 -11.42
C TRP A 187 7.38 -3.94 -10.48
N ALA A 188 6.93 -3.81 -9.23
CA ALA A 188 7.47 -2.84 -8.28
C ALA A 188 8.95 -3.11 -7.92
N ASP A 189 9.70 -2.05 -7.58
CA ASP A 189 11.08 -2.17 -7.09
C ASP A 189 11.12 -2.65 -5.65
N VAL A 190 10.09 -2.34 -4.87
CA VAL A 190 9.91 -2.85 -3.50
C VAL A 190 8.46 -3.23 -3.29
N THR A 191 8.21 -4.51 -3.01
CA THR A 191 6.87 -5.00 -2.67
C THR A 191 6.81 -5.40 -1.21
N ILE A 192 5.99 -4.67 -0.46
CA ILE A 192 5.65 -5.01 0.92
C ILE A 192 4.42 -5.92 0.89
N VAL A 193 4.67 -7.23 1.05
CA VAL A 193 3.62 -8.25 1.13
C VAL A 193 3.08 -8.35 2.55
N ASP A 194 2.26 -7.37 2.92
CA ASP A 194 1.63 -7.27 4.22
C ASP A 194 0.35 -6.41 4.16
N ASN A 195 -0.49 -6.52 5.19
CA ASN A 195 -1.70 -5.73 5.28
C ASN A 195 -1.34 -4.27 5.55
N ILE A 196 -1.92 -3.35 4.76
CA ILE A 196 -1.67 -1.90 4.88
C ILE A 196 -1.89 -1.37 6.30
N ILE A 197 -2.84 -1.97 7.04
CA ILE A 197 -3.16 -1.63 8.42
C ILE A 197 -1.98 -1.88 9.36
N ARG A 198 -1.19 -2.92 9.12
CA ARG A 198 0.03 -3.24 9.89
C ARG A 198 1.25 -2.53 9.31
N THR A 199 1.30 -2.41 8.00
CA THR A 199 2.42 -1.82 7.25
C THR A 199 2.62 -0.34 7.60
N MET A 200 1.56 0.48 7.59
CA MET A 200 1.72 1.93 7.78
C MET A 200 2.29 2.32 9.15
N PRO A 201 1.79 1.80 10.28
CA PRO A 201 2.41 2.02 11.59
C PRO A 201 3.88 1.59 11.65
N GLU A 202 4.20 0.44 11.05
CA GLU A 202 5.56 -0.09 11.05
C GLU A 202 6.50 0.77 10.19
N MET A 203 6.05 1.26 9.03
CA MET A 203 6.80 2.20 8.21
C MET A 203 7.11 3.50 8.98
N ILE A 204 6.14 4.06 9.71
CA ILE A 204 6.36 5.26 10.56
C ILE A 204 7.44 4.99 11.61
N ARG A 205 7.34 3.85 12.31
CA ARG A 205 8.32 3.45 13.33
C ARG A 205 9.71 3.28 12.74
N ILE A 206 9.82 2.68 11.55
CA ILE A 206 11.09 2.52 10.84
C ILE A 206 11.62 3.86 10.34
N ALA A 207 10.77 4.78 9.87
CA ALA A 207 11.19 6.11 9.44
C ALA A 207 11.86 6.89 10.57
N GLN A 208 11.31 6.83 11.79
CA GLN A 208 11.92 7.45 12.97
C GLN A 208 13.32 6.90 13.29
N LYS A 209 13.57 5.62 13.00
CA LYS A 209 14.89 5.00 13.21
C LYS A 209 15.86 5.37 12.09
N LEU A 210 15.41 5.30 10.84
CA LEU A 210 16.23 5.51 9.66
C LEU A 210 16.61 6.98 9.46
N LYS A 211 15.81 7.93 9.96
CA LYS A 211 16.18 9.36 10.00
C LYS A 211 17.50 9.68 10.71
N LYS A 212 18.01 8.76 11.54
CA LYS A 212 19.28 8.93 12.24
C LYS A 212 20.49 8.54 11.39
N LEU A 213 20.26 7.93 10.23
CA LEU A 213 21.30 7.49 9.30
C LEU A 213 21.57 8.57 8.26
N ASN A 214 22.78 8.56 7.69
CA ASN A 214 23.13 9.44 6.58
C ASN A 214 22.60 8.89 5.24
N LYS A 215 22.68 9.71 4.18
CA LYS A 215 22.15 9.36 2.85
C LYS A 215 22.81 8.11 2.25
N GLU A 216 24.11 7.91 2.48
CA GLU A 216 24.87 6.74 1.99
C GLU A 216 24.40 5.44 2.65
N GLN A 217 24.25 5.42 3.98
CA GLN A 217 23.72 4.28 4.72
C GLN A 217 22.27 3.94 4.32
N LEU A 218 21.44 4.95 4.05
CA LEU A 218 20.09 4.73 3.53
C LEU A 218 20.12 4.16 2.11
N ARG A 219 21.03 4.66 1.27
CA ARG A 219 21.24 4.17 -0.08
C ARG A 219 21.66 2.69 -0.06
N ASP A 220 22.61 2.33 0.79
CA ASP A 220 23.03 0.93 0.97
C ASP A 220 21.87 0.02 1.39
N ILE A 221 20.98 0.48 2.27
CA ILE A 221 19.80 -0.31 2.68
C ILE A 221 18.89 -0.60 1.49
N PHE A 222 18.69 0.40 0.62
CA PHE A 222 17.84 0.26 -0.56
C PHE A 222 18.50 -0.57 -1.66
N ASP A 223 19.76 -0.31 -1.97
CA ASP A 223 20.48 -0.98 -3.06
C ASP A 223 20.76 -2.46 -2.78
N ASN A 224 20.87 -2.85 -1.51
CA ASN A 224 21.03 -4.26 -1.11
C ASN A 224 19.69 -5.01 -0.99
N PHE A 225 18.55 -4.37 -1.24
CA PHE A 225 17.25 -5.04 -1.22
C PHE A 225 16.93 -5.67 -2.57
N ASP A 226 16.84 -7.00 -2.60
CA ASP A 226 16.41 -7.75 -3.77
C ASP A 226 14.91 -8.11 -3.66
N ASN A 227 14.07 -7.40 -4.43
CA ASN A 227 12.63 -7.65 -4.44
C ASN A 227 12.27 -9.02 -5.02
N LYS A 228 13.00 -9.49 -6.04
CA LYS A 228 12.77 -10.81 -6.63
C LYS A 228 13.00 -11.90 -5.60
N LYS A 229 14.11 -11.81 -4.85
CA LYS A 229 14.39 -12.73 -3.75
C LYS A 229 13.35 -12.61 -2.63
N ASN A 230 12.91 -11.39 -2.31
CA ASN A 230 11.90 -11.17 -1.28
C ASN A 230 10.53 -11.79 -1.64
N ILE A 231 10.12 -11.71 -2.92
CA ILE A 231 8.91 -12.38 -3.44
C ILE A 231 9.07 -13.90 -3.38
N GLN A 232 10.21 -14.45 -3.82
CA GLN A 232 10.50 -15.89 -3.70
C GLN A 232 10.40 -16.38 -2.25
N ASP A 233 11.07 -15.70 -1.32
CA ASP A 233 11.04 -16.02 0.11
C ASP A 233 9.62 -15.94 0.70
N THR A 234 8.79 -15.05 0.18
CA THR A 234 7.39 -14.91 0.60
C THR A 234 6.53 -16.08 0.10
N LEU A 235 6.74 -16.51 -1.15
CA LEU A 235 6.04 -17.67 -1.70
C LEU A 235 6.45 -18.98 -1.00
N ASP A 236 7.74 -19.16 -0.71
CA ASP A 236 8.24 -20.30 0.06
C ASP A 236 7.63 -20.33 1.47
N LEU A 237 7.48 -19.16 2.11
CA LEU A 237 6.80 -19.03 3.39
C LEU A 237 5.33 -19.45 3.30
N ILE A 238 4.61 -19.01 2.26
CA ILE A 238 3.22 -19.41 2.01
C ILE A 238 3.10 -20.92 1.83
N ILE A 239 3.95 -21.53 1.00
CA ILE A 239 3.96 -22.98 0.77
C ILE A 239 4.15 -23.73 2.09
N LYS A 240 5.13 -23.31 2.90
CA LYS A 240 5.39 -23.92 4.20
C LYS A 240 4.19 -23.77 5.14
N TYR A 241 3.59 -22.59 5.20
CA TYR A 241 2.45 -22.34 6.08
C TYR A 241 1.22 -23.19 5.70
N ILE A 242 0.90 -23.28 4.41
CA ILE A 242 -0.22 -24.10 3.92
C ILE A 242 0.02 -25.59 4.20
N LYS A 243 1.25 -26.08 4.06
CA LYS A 243 1.59 -27.47 4.41
C LYS A 243 1.28 -27.78 5.87
N ASN A 244 1.69 -26.90 6.78
CA ASN A 244 1.41 -27.04 8.21
C ASN A 244 -0.11 -27.00 8.51
N LEU A 245 -0.83 -26.03 7.92
CA LEU A 245 -2.29 -25.94 8.10
C LEU A 245 -3.01 -27.18 7.59
N LYS A 246 -2.53 -27.79 6.50
CA LYS A 246 -3.08 -29.05 6.00
C LYS A 246 -2.91 -30.16 7.04
N GLU A 247 -1.72 -30.31 7.62
CA GLU A 247 -1.47 -31.34 8.64
C GLU A 247 -2.43 -31.16 9.84
N GLU A 248 -2.49 -29.94 10.40
CA GLU A 248 -3.39 -29.62 11.52
C GLU A 248 -4.87 -29.86 11.18
N ALA A 249 -5.32 -29.46 9.98
CA ALA A 249 -6.71 -29.64 9.56
C ALA A 249 -7.10 -31.11 9.48
N PHE A 250 -6.24 -31.97 8.94
CA PHE A 250 -6.54 -33.40 8.80
C PHE A 250 -6.39 -34.17 10.12
N GLU A 251 -5.58 -33.69 11.07
CA GLU A 251 -5.61 -34.20 12.45
C GLU A 251 -6.93 -33.91 13.16
N ILE A 252 -7.53 -32.73 12.93
CA ILE A 252 -8.83 -32.36 13.51
C ILE A 252 -9.97 -33.14 12.84
N LEU A 253 -9.96 -33.24 11.51
CA LEU A 253 -11.01 -33.94 10.75
C LEU A 253 -10.98 -35.46 10.93
N GLY A 254 -9.86 -36.02 11.40
CA GLY A 254 -9.74 -37.44 11.74
C GLY A 254 -10.23 -37.81 13.15
N LYS A 255 -10.65 -36.83 13.97
CA LYS A 255 -11.27 -37.03 15.30
C LYS A 255 -12.79 -37.01 15.20
#